data_AF-A0AAN7H3M7-F1
#
_entry.id   AF-A0AAN7H3M7-F1
#
_cell.length_a   1.000
_cell.length_b   1.000
_cell.length_c   1.000
_cell.angle_alpha   90.00
_cell.angle_beta   90.00
_cell.angle_gamma   90.00
#
_symmetry.space_group_name_H-M   'P 1'
#
loop_
_entity.id
_entity.type
_entity.pdbx_description
1 polymer ?
#
loop_
_entity_poly.entity_id
_entity_poly.type
_entity_poly.pdbx_seq_one_letter_code
_entity_poly.pdbx_strand_id
1 'polypeptide(L)'
;MDELSHEDQAVVMKEVESHIQTLQNLRSTRTGGPSGLVCPPQRGTVYFPLGTRWASTTSSTPDFVFCHCDLSQSNIIVDPATLKIEGIIDWEYAGYWPPFF
;
A
#
# COMPACT_ATOMS: atom_id res chain seq x y z
N MET A 1 11.06 10.81 -5.58
CA MET A 1 10.33 12.06 -5.25
C MET A 1 11.26 13.13 -4.67
N ASP A 2 12.35 12.74 -4.03
CA ASP A 2 13.27 13.61 -3.27
C ASP A 2 13.93 14.75 -4.07
N GLU A 3 14.01 14.63 -5.40
CA GLU A 3 14.58 15.65 -6.29
C GLU A 3 13.58 16.76 -6.67
N LEU A 4 12.29 16.58 -6.35
CA LEU A 4 11.23 17.55 -6.64
C LEU A 4 11.15 18.61 -5.53
N SER A 5 10.74 19.83 -5.91
CA SER A 5 10.41 20.88 -4.95
C SER A 5 9.21 20.48 -4.07
N HIS A 6 9.05 21.10 -2.90
CA HIS A 6 7.88 20.83 -2.04
C HIS A 6 6.54 21.17 -2.73
N GLU A 7 6.53 22.16 -3.63
CA GLU A 7 5.33 22.50 -4.39
C GLU A 7 4.98 21.41 -5.40
N ASP A 8 5.98 20.88 -6.10
CA ASP A 8 5.80 19.78 -7.07
C ASP A 8 5.42 18.48 -6.36
N GLN A 9 6.03 18.19 -5.21
CA GLN A 9 5.63 17.06 -4.36
C GLN A 9 4.14 17.15 -3.99
N ALA A 10 3.63 18.34 -3.64
CA ALA A 10 2.21 18.53 -3.33
C ALA A 10 1.29 18.28 -4.54
N VAL A 11 1.77 18.50 -5.77
CA VAL A 11 1.04 18.14 -7.00
C VAL A 11 0.99 16.61 -7.16
N VAL A 12 2.14 15.94 -7.03
CA VAL A 12 2.24 14.47 -7.13
C VAL A 12 1.39 13.79 -6.06
N MET A 13 1.38 14.30 -4.82
CA MET A 13 0.63 13.69 -3.72
C MET A 13 -0.88 13.62 -3.97
N LYS A 14 -1.46 14.54 -4.75
CA LYS A 14 -2.87 14.44 -5.16
C LYS A 14 -3.13 13.21 -6.03
N GLU A 15 -2.17 12.88 -6.90
CA GLU A 15 -2.25 11.69 -7.73
C GLU A 15 -2.03 10.41 -6.91
N VAL A 16 -1.11 10.44 -5.93
CA VAL A 16 -0.93 9.35 -4.95
C VAL A 16 -2.23 9.07 -4.20
N GLU A 17 -2.90 10.10 -3.67
CA GLU A 17 -4.18 9.96 -2.98
C GLU A 17 -5.28 9.35 -3.88
N SER A 18 -5.32 9.76 -5.15
CA SER A 18 -6.23 9.17 -6.14
C SER A 18 -5.96 7.68 -6.39
N HIS A 19 -4.69 7.28 -6.47
CA HIS A 19 -4.32 5.86 -6.60
C HIS A 19 -4.67 5.07 -5.34
N ILE A 20 -4.43 5.62 -4.14
CA ILE A 20 -4.84 5.00 -2.88
C ILE A 20 -6.36 4.75 -2.86
N GLN A 21 -7.17 5.75 -3.22
CA GLN A 21 -8.62 5.60 -3.31
C GLN A 21 -9.04 4.52 -4.32
N THR A 22 -8.34 4.46 -5.46
CA THR A 22 -8.58 3.44 -6.48
C THR A 22 -8.30 2.03 -5.95
N LEU A 23 -7.18 1.83 -5.26
CA LEU A 23 -6.83 0.55 -4.63
C LEU A 23 -7.82 0.18 -3.52
N GLN A 24 -8.25 1.15 -2.71
CA GLN A 24 -9.18 0.92 -1.61
C GLN A 24 -10.59 0.49 -2.06
N ASN A 25 -10.94 0.67 -3.34
CA ASN A 25 -12.17 0.12 -3.91
C ASN A 25 -12.12 -1.40 -4.10
N LEU A 26 -10.92 -2.00 -4.16
CA LEU A 26 -10.75 -3.45 -4.15
C LEU A 26 -10.96 -3.95 -2.72
N ARG A 27 -12.04 -4.71 -2.52
CA ARG A 27 -12.46 -5.19 -1.20
C ARG A 27 -12.42 -6.70 -1.08
N SER A 28 -12.16 -7.17 0.13
CA SER A 28 -12.13 -8.59 0.46
C SER A 28 -12.69 -8.85 1.85
N THR A 29 -13.27 -10.04 2.03
CA THR A 29 -13.63 -10.59 3.35
C THR A 29 -12.47 -11.31 4.01
N ARG A 30 -11.29 -11.33 3.39
CA ARG A 30 -10.11 -12.08 3.82
C ARG A 30 -8.84 -11.23 3.72
N THR A 31 -7.96 -11.29 4.73
CA THR A 31 -6.64 -10.63 4.70
C THR A 31 -5.60 -11.39 3.89
N GLY A 32 -4.58 -10.67 3.42
CA GLY A 32 -3.46 -11.20 2.63
C GLY A 32 -3.47 -10.73 1.18
N GLY A 33 -2.50 -11.19 0.40
CA GLY A 33 -2.36 -10.81 -1.02
C GLY A 33 -3.44 -11.42 -1.92
N PRO A 34 -3.42 -11.10 -3.22
CA PRO A 34 -4.42 -11.59 -4.19
C PRO A 34 -4.53 -13.11 -4.29
N SER A 35 -3.45 -13.84 -3.96
CA SER A 35 -3.40 -15.31 -3.92
C SER A 35 -3.83 -15.91 -2.56
N GLY A 36 -4.18 -15.06 -1.58
CA GLY A 36 -4.48 -15.47 -0.21
C GLY A 36 -3.24 -15.74 0.66
N LEU A 37 -2.03 -15.62 0.10
CA LEU A 37 -0.79 -15.67 0.88
C LEU A 37 -0.66 -14.42 1.74
N VAL A 38 -0.28 -14.60 3.00
CA VAL A 38 -0.14 -13.48 3.95
C VAL A 38 1.32 -13.07 4.04
N CYS A 39 1.64 -11.89 3.53
CA CYS A 39 2.88 -11.17 3.78
C CYS A 39 2.56 -9.96 4.67
N PRO A 40 2.75 -10.04 5.99
CA PRO A 40 2.37 -8.96 6.90
C PRO A 40 3.24 -7.71 6.68
N PRO A 41 2.67 -6.49 6.77
CA PRO A 41 3.44 -5.24 6.66
C PRO A 41 4.55 -5.17 7.71
N GLN A 42 5.75 -4.72 7.31
CA GLN A 42 6.91 -4.64 8.21
C GLN A 42 6.61 -3.84 9.49
N ARG A 43 5.87 -2.73 9.37
CA ARG A 43 5.43 -1.92 10.52
C ARG A 43 4.61 -2.69 11.55
N GLY A 44 3.93 -3.76 11.15
CA GLY A 44 3.16 -4.62 12.04
C GLY A 44 4.02 -5.71 12.68
N THR A 45 4.97 -6.28 11.93
CA THR A 45 5.75 -7.44 12.37
C THR A 45 6.73 -7.13 13.49
N VAL A 46 7.21 -5.89 13.60
CA VAL A 46 8.13 -5.45 14.68
C VAL A 46 7.56 -5.62 16.09
N TYR A 47 6.24 -5.74 16.23
CA TYR A 47 5.56 -5.91 17.52
C TYR A 47 5.36 -7.39 17.90
N PHE A 48 5.83 -8.34 17.09
CA PHE A 48 5.64 -9.77 17.30
C PHE A 48 6.97 -10.51 17.41
N PRO A 49 7.05 -11.63 18.14
CA PRO A 49 8.25 -12.45 18.21
C PRO A 49 8.71 -12.94 16.84
N LEU A 50 10.03 -13.08 16.67
CA LEU A 50 10.62 -13.70 15.48
C LEU A 50 10.04 -15.11 15.27
N GLY A 51 9.68 -15.44 14.03
CA GLY A 51 9.07 -16.73 13.68
C GLY A 51 7.55 -16.79 13.89
N THR A 52 6.89 -15.69 14.24
CA THR A 52 5.43 -15.61 14.25
C THR A 52 4.86 -16.00 12.90
N ARG A 53 3.95 -16.98 12.89
CA ARG A 53 3.27 -17.43 11.67
C ARG A 53 1.99 -16.64 11.49
N TRP A 54 1.84 -16.06 10.31
CA TRP A 54 0.69 -15.23 9.97
C TRP A 54 -0.30 -16.04 9.15
N ALA A 55 -1.50 -16.19 9.70
CA ALA A 55 -2.61 -16.81 9.00
C ALA A 55 -3.54 -15.72 8.45
N SER A 56 -4.23 -16.05 7.38
CA SER A 56 -5.26 -15.18 6.82
C SER A 56 -6.45 -15.11 7.77
N THR A 57 -6.93 -13.90 8.03
CA THR A 57 -8.08 -13.62 8.87
C THR A 57 -9.29 -13.31 7.99
N THR A 58 -10.47 -13.76 8.39
CA THR A 58 -11.72 -13.49 7.67
C THR A 58 -12.65 -12.56 8.45
N SER A 59 -13.42 -11.76 7.74
CA SER A 59 -14.56 -10.99 8.26
C SER A 59 -15.85 -11.48 7.61
N SER A 60 -16.99 -11.32 8.29
CA SER A 60 -18.32 -11.55 7.70
C SER A 60 -18.69 -10.50 6.66
N THR A 61 -18.00 -9.35 6.66
CA THR A 61 -18.20 -8.22 5.76
C THR A 61 -16.92 -7.88 5.00
N PRO A 62 -16.99 -7.28 3.80
CA PRO A 62 -15.81 -6.94 2.99
C PRO A 62 -15.13 -5.66 3.50
N ASP A 63 -14.61 -5.74 4.72
CA ASP A 63 -14.05 -4.61 5.47
C ASP A 63 -12.57 -4.38 5.17
N PHE A 64 -11.92 -5.34 4.52
CA PHE A 64 -10.53 -5.21 4.11
C PHE A 64 -10.45 -4.57 2.72
N VAL A 65 -9.54 -3.61 2.61
CA VAL A 65 -9.26 -2.87 1.38
C VAL A 65 -7.86 -3.21 0.91
N PHE A 66 -7.59 -3.10 -0.39
CA PHE A 66 -6.26 -3.36 -0.92
C PHE A 66 -5.32 -2.19 -0.60
N CYS A 67 -4.26 -2.48 0.16
CA CYS A 67 -3.22 -1.55 0.57
C CYS A 67 -1.87 -1.97 -0.02
N HIS A 68 -1.02 -1.00 -0.33
CA HIS A 68 0.39 -1.24 -0.70
C HIS A 68 1.24 -1.65 0.50
N CYS A 69 0.93 -1.12 1.69
CA CYS A 69 1.60 -1.39 2.97
C CYS A 69 3.07 -0.97 3.08
N ASP A 70 3.62 -0.32 2.06
CA ASP A 70 4.95 0.30 2.05
C ASP A 70 5.03 1.45 1.04
N LEU A 71 4.02 2.34 1.02
CA LEU A 71 3.92 3.41 0.04
C LEU A 71 4.74 4.63 0.46
N SER A 72 6.06 4.50 0.40
CA SER A 72 7.01 5.57 0.66
C SER A 72 7.37 6.34 -0.62
N GLN A 73 7.98 7.52 -0.48
CA GLN A 73 8.40 8.36 -1.62
C GLN A 73 9.42 7.69 -2.54
N SER A 74 10.21 6.74 -2.03
CA SER A 74 11.18 5.95 -2.82
C SER A 74 10.51 4.92 -3.73
N ASN A 75 9.27 4.53 -3.41
CA ASN A 75 8.51 3.53 -4.18
C ASN A 75 7.60 4.16 -5.25
N ILE A 76 7.72 5.48 -5.46
CA ILE A 76 6.94 6.25 -6.43
C ILE A 76 7.89 6.89 -7.45
N ILE A 77 7.77 6.44 -8.70
CA ILE A 77 8.54 6.93 -9.85
C ILE A 77 7.71 8.02 -10.52
N VAL A 78 8.31 9.20 -10.65
CA VAL A 78 7.65 10.39 -11.21
C VAL A 78 8.47 10.92 -12.38
N ASP A 79 7.80 11.27 -13.47
CA ASP A 79 8.43 12.07 -14.52
C ASP A 79 8.54 13.53 -14.04
N PRO A 80 9.76 14.07 -13.85
CA PRO A 80 9.96 15.42 -13.32
C PRO A 80 9.49 16.53 -14.27
N ALA A 81 9.30 16.26 -15.56
CA ALA A 81 8.82 17.26 -16.51
C ALA A 81 7.30 17.44 -16.46
N THR A 82 6.56 16.36 -16.21
CA THR A 82 5.08 16.35 -16.23
C THR A 82 4.46 16.23 -14.84
N LEU A 83 5.26 15.85 -13.84
CA LEU A 83 4.83 15.52 -12.47
C LEU A 83 3.84 14.34 -12.42
N LYS A 84 3.88 13.46 -13.44
CA LYS A 84 3.05 12.26 -13.51
C LYS A 84 3.74 11.06 -12.89
N ILE A 85 2.94 10.23 -12.21
CA ILE A 85 3.43 8.97 -11.66
C ILE A 85 3.52 7.96 -12.81
N GLU A 86 4.75 7.58 -13.15
CA GLU A 86 5.05 6.58 -14.18
C GLU A 86 5.05 5.16 -13.61
N GLY A 87 5.23 5.04 -12.28
CA GLY A 87 5.21 3.74 -11.63
C GLY A 87 5.08 3.82 -10.11
N ILE A 88 4.38 2.84 -9.55
CA ILE A 88 4.41 2.49 -8.13
C ILE A 88 4.99 1.08 -8.06
N ILE A 89 6.03 0.90 -7.26
CA ILE A 89 6.83 -0.33 -7.21
C ILE A 89 6.88 -0.90 -5.79
N ASP A 90 7.47 -2.09 -5.64
CA ASP A 90 7.70 -2.75 -4.34
C ASP A 90 6.42 -3.21 -3.62
N TRP A 91 5.63 -4.02 -4.32
CA TRP A 91 4.33 -4.52 -3.87
C TRP A 91 4.40 -5.77 -2.97
N GLU A 92 5.56 -6.13 -2.42
CA GLU A 92 5.75 -7.40 -1.70
C GLU A 92 4.91 -7.51 -0.42
N TYR A 93 4.57 -6.38 0.20
CA TYR A 93 3.68 -6.29 1.37
C TYR A 93 2.22 -6.01 1.02
N ALA A 94 1.90 -5.86 -0.27
CA ALA A 94 0.58 -5.44 -0.68
C ALA A 94 -0.46 -6.55 -0.47
N GLY A 95 -1.66 -6.14 -0.05
CA GLY A 95 -2.74 -7.07 0.20
C GLY A 95 -3.97 -6.41 0.80
N TYR A 96 -4.94 -7.25 1.13
CA TYR A 96 -6.17 -6.84 1.79
C TYR A 96 -5.94 -6.70 3.30
N TRP A 97 -6.15 -5.49 3.81
CA TRP A 97 -5.94 -5.13 5.21
C TRP A 97 -6.99 -4.13 5.68
N PRO A 98 -7.12 -3.87 7.00
CA PRO A 98 -7.95 -2.77 7.49
C PRO A 98 -7.53 -1.42 6.85
N PRO A 99 -8.47 -0.50 6.60
CA PRO A 99 -8.23 0.72 5.80
C PRO A 99 -7.28 1.75 6.43
N PHE A 100 -6.83 1.53 7.67
CA PHE A 100 -5.84 2.39 8.33
C PHE A 100 -4.39 2.04 7.97
N PHE A 101 -4.18 1.02 7.13
CA PHE A 101 -2.86 0.59 6.64
C PHE A 101 -2.39 1.37 5.42
#